data_AF-A0A9W9V7A5-F1
#
_entry.id   AF-A0A9W9V7A5-F1
#
_cell.length_a   1.000
_cell.length_b   1.000
_cell.length_c   1.000
_cell.angle_alpha   90.00
_cell.angle_beta   90.00
_cell.angle_gamma   90.00
#
_symmetry.space_group_name_H-M   'P 1'
#
loop_
_entity.id
_entity.type
_entity.pdbx_description
1 polymer ?
#
loop_
_entity_poly.entity_id
_entity_poly.type
_entity_poly.pdbx_seq_one_letter_code
_entity_poly.pdbx_strand_id
1 'polypeptide(L)'
;MSVLRNIKSLAPLLDRVLVQRIKPEAKTASGIFLPESSVKEQNEAKVLAVGPGLLTKDGNRLPMGVSAGDKVLIPQFGGSPIKVGEEEYHLFRDSEILAKINE
;
A
#
# COMPACT_ATOMS: atom_id res chain seq x y z
N MET A 1 -21.75 -10.27 6.62
CA MET A 1 -20.76 -11.07 5.87
C MET A 1 -19.96 -10.12 5.01
N SER A 2 -18.65 -10.02 5.21
CA SER A 2 -17.80 -9.20 4.36
C SER A 2 -17.86 -9.75 2.93
N VAL A 3 -18.25 -8.90 1.98
CA VAL A 3 -18.35 -9.24 0.55
C VAL A 3 -16.95 -9.45 -0.07
N LEU A 4 -15.90 -9.07 0.65
CA LEU A 4 -14.52 -9.11 0.20
C LEU A 4 -13.85 -10.43 0.59
N ARG A 5 -13.82 -11.38 -0.36
CA ARG A 5 -13.14 -12.68 -0.21
C ARG A 5 -11.75 -12.73 -0.85
N ASN A 6 -11.45 -11.82 -1.77
CA ASN A 6 -10.21 -11.81 -2.54
C ASN A 6 -9.76 -10.38 -2.82
N ILE A 7 -8.51 -10.08 -2.48
CA ILE A 7 -7.91 -8.75 -2.68
C ILE A 7 -7.74 -8.40 -4.16
N LYS A 8 -7.53 -9.38 -5.04
CA LYS A 8 -7.43 -9.16 -6.50
C LYS A 8 -8.75 -8.70 -7.12
N SER A 9 -9.87 -8.87 -6.42
CA SER A 9 -11.18 -8.39 -6.86
C SER A 9 -11.39 -6.89 -6.56
N LEU A 10 -10.50 -6.27 -5.76
CA LEU A 10 -10.54 -4.83 -5.53
C LEU A 10 -9.90 -4.08 -6.68
N ALA A 11 -10.70 -3.28 -7.38
CA ALA A 11 -10.21 -2.29 -8.33
C ALA A 11 -10.24 -0.90 -7.67
N PRO A 12 -9.08 -0.28 -7.37
CA PRO A 12 -9.05 1.08 -6.87
C PRO A 12 -9.67 2.05 -7.89
N LEU A 13 -10.40 3.05 -7.40
CA LEU A 13 -11.05 4.06 -8.23
C LEU A 13 -10.31 5.40 -8.18
N LEU A 14 -10.36 6.15 -9.28
CA LEU A 14 -9.69 7.45 -9.44
C LEU A 14 -8.17 7.31 -9.25
N ASP A 15 -7.60 8.17 -8.41
CA ASP A 15 -6.19 8.27 -8.02
C ASP A 15 -5.83 7.38 -6.82
N ARG A 16 -6.62 6.33 -6.54
CA ARG A 16 -6.37 5.47 -5.38
C ARG A 16 -5.35 4.37 -5.68
N VAL A 17 -4.54 4.06 -4.68
CA VAL A 17 -3.49 3.04 -4.71
C VAL A 17 -3.75 2.07 -3.57
N LEU A 18 -3.87 0.78 -3.91
CA LEU A 18 -3.99 -0.30 -2.94
C LEU A 18 -2.61 -0.85 -2.63
N VAL A 19 -2.25 -0.83 -1.34
CA VAL A 19 -0.94 -1.26 -0.87
C VAL A 19 -1.05 -2.27 0.28
N GLN A 20 -0.01 -3.08 0.43
CA GLN A 20 0.20 -3.96 1.57
C GLN A 20 1.48 -3.56 2.28
N ARG A 21 1.40 -3.28 3.59
CA ARG A 21 2.59 -2.98 4.40
C ARG A 21 3.52 -4.19 4.39
N ILE A 22 4.82 -3.92 4.21
CA ILE A 22 5.83 -4.97 4.30
C ILE A 22 6.02 -5.27 5.79
N LYS A 23 5.84 -6.55 6.15
CA LYS A 23 6.05 -6.97 7.54
C LYS A 23 7.55 -6.95 7.83
N PRO A 24 8.00 -6.24 8.88
CA PRO A 24 9.40 -6.26 9.29
C PRO A 24 9.85 -7.67 9.67
N GLU A 25 11.11 -7.98 9.36
CA GLU A 25 11.73 -9.25 9.75
C GLU A 25 11.91 -9.28 11.28
N ALA A 26 11.31 -10.28 11.94
CA ALA A 26 11.44 -10.47 13.39
C ALA A 26 12.85 -10.87 13.83
N LYS A 27 13.72 -11.25 12.87
CA LYS A 27 15.08 -11.72 13.10
C LYS A 27 16.06 -10.74 12.45
N THR A 28 16.97 -10.19 13.24
CA THR A 28 18.03 -9.34 12.70
C THR A 28 19.06 -10.16 11.92
N ALA A 29 19.90 -9.48 11.12
CA ALA A 29 20.99 -10.12 10.37
C ALA A 29 21.99 -10.91 11.25
N SER A 30 22.08 -10.60 12.55
CA SER A 30 22.89 -11.32 13.55
C SER A 30 22.19 -12.51 14.20
N GLY A 31 20.93 -12.78 13.84
CA GLY A 31 20.15 -13.90 14.34
C GLY A 31 19.41 -13.65 15.66
N ILE A 32 19.39 -12.42 16.15
CA ILE A 32 18.70 -12.03 17.38
C ILE A 32 17.21 -11.82 17.06
N PHE A 33 16.34 -12.45 17.85
CA PHE A 33 14.90 -12.21 17.78
C PHE A 33 14.57 -10.88 18.48
N LEU A 34 13.94 -9.97 17.74
CA LEU A 34 13.40 -8.74 18.31
C LEU A 34 12.06 -9.06 18.98
N PRO A 35 11.80 -8.58 20.20
CA PRO A 35 10.48 -8.65 20.80
C PRO A 35 9.49 -7.86 19.93
N GLU A 36 8.26 -8.36 19.79
CA GLU A 36 7.22 -7.77 18.91
C GLU A 36 6.98 -6.28 19.18
N SER A 37 7.23 -5.80 20.40
CA SER A 37 7.10 -4.39 20.80
C SER A 37 8.19 -3.45 20.26
N SER A 38 9.33 -3.99 19.80
CA SER A 38 10.46 -3.23 19.25
C SER A 38 10.45 -3.15 17.73
N VAL A 39 9.48 -3.83 17.11
CA VAL A 39 9.30 -3.92 15.68
C VAL A 39 8.54 -2.66 15.23
N LYS A 40 9.27 -1.61 14.87
CA LYS A 40 8.65 -0.40 14.29
C LYS A 40 7.88 -0.79 13.03
N GLU A 41 6.63 -0.33 12.93
CA GLU A 41 5.92 -0.37 11.65
C GLU A 41 6.77 0.31 10.59
N GLN A 42 7.26 -0.48 9.64
CA GLN A 42 7.96 0.08 8.50
C GLN A 42 6.93 0.79 7.64
N ASN A 43 7.26 2.02 7.27
CA ASN A 43 6.48 2.82 6.33
C ASN A 43 6.62 2.32 4.89
N GLU A 44 7.13 1.10 4.70
CA GLU A 44 7.35 0.49 3.41
C GLU A 44 6.14 -0.39 3.07
N ALA A 45 5.67 -0.25 1.84
CA ALA A 45 4.55 -1.03 1.34
C ALA A 45 4.79 -1.46 -0.10
N LYS A 46 4.16 -2.57 -0.47
CA LYS A 46 4.10 -3.05 -1.85
C LYS A 46 2.79 -2.64 -2.49
N VAL A 47 2.84 -2.06 -3.67
CA VAL A 47 1.65 -1.71 -4.45
C VAL A 47 1.05 -2.98 -5.06
N LEU A 48 -0.22 -3.24 -4.76
CA LEU A 48 -0.96 -4.37 -5.29
C LEU A 48 -1.81 -4.02 -6.51
N ALA A 49 -2.44 -2.84 -6.48
CA ALA A 49 -3.27 -2.34 -7.57
C ALA A 49 -3.28 -0.82 -7.57
N VAL A 50 -3.45 -0.25 -8.76
CA VAL A 50 -3.57 1.20 -8.95
C VAL A 50 -4.88 1.51 -9.66
N GLY A 51 -5.45 2.65 -9.31
CA GLY A 51 -6.61 3.18 -9.97
C GLY A 51 -6.28 3.70 -11.36
N PRO A 52 -7.31 4.07 -12.14
CA PRO A 52 -7.14 4.59 -13.49
C PRO A 52 -6.45 5.96 -13.59
N GLY A 53 -6.25 6.68 -12.48
CA GLY A 53 -5.74 8.05 -12.47
C GLY A 53 -6.82 9.09 -12.20
N LEU A 54 -6.40 10.27 -11.77
CA LEU A 54 -7.28 11.41 -11.51
C LEU A 54 -7.84 11.97 -12.83
N LEU A 55 -9.14 12.27 -12.89
CA LEU A 55 -9.72 12.98 -14.02
C LEU A 55 -9.39 14.47 -13.93
N THR A 56 -8.72 14.98 -14.96
CA THR A 56 -8.52 16.42 -15.17
C THR A 56 -9.82 17.08 -15.63
N LYS A 57 -9.89 18.42 -15.54
CA LYS A 57 -11.05 19.20 -15.98
C LYS A 57 -11.35 19.02 -17.48
N ASP A 58 -10.33 18.66 -18.25
CA ASP A 58 -10.41 18.46 -19.70
C ASP A 58 -10.85 17.03 -20.07
N GLY A 59 -11.17 16.19 -19.08
CA GLY A 59 -11.61 14.80 -19.29
C GLY A 59 -10.47 13.80 -19.48
N ASN A 60 -9.22 14.26 -19.50
CA ASN A 60 -8.04 13.39 -19.57
C ASN A 60 -7.72 12.80 -18.20
N ARG A 61 -7.17 11.59 -18.17
CA ARG A 61 -6.67 10.97 -16.94
C ARG A 61 -5.22 11.35 -16.71
N LEU A 62 -4.91 11.83 -15.50
CA LEU A 62 -3.55 12.00 -15.05
C LEU A 62 -2.93 10.62 -14.78
N PRO A 63 -1.78 10.29 -15.37
CA PRO A 63 -1.12 9.01 -15.11
C PRO A 63 -0.74 8.91 -13.63
N MET A 64 -0.89 7.70 -13.08
CA MET A 64 -0.47 7.39 -11.71
C MET A 64 1.07 7.44 -11.60
N GLY A 65 1.59 7.95 -10.49
CA GLY A 65 3.03 7.97 -10.21
C GLY A 65 3.61 6.60 -9.86
N VAL A 66 2.76 5.63 -9.53
CA VAL A 66 3.15 4.26 -9.15
C VAL A 66 2.41 3.21 -9.98
N SER A 67 2.96 2.00 -10.00
CA SER A 67 2.42 0.84 -10.71
C SER A 67 2.35 -0.39 -9.81
N ALA A 68 1.51 -1.37 -10.19
CA ALA A 68 1.41 -2.62 -9.45
C ALA A 68 2.77 -3.35 -9.42
N GLY A 69 3.19 -3.76 -8.23
CA GLY A 69 4.48 -4.40 -7.99
C GLY A 69 5.55 -3.47 -7.41
N ASP A 70 5.37 -2.16 -7.49
CA ASP A 70 6.33 -1.19 -6.94
C ASP A 70 6.43 -1.28 -5.41
N LYS A 71 7.65 -1.07 -4.89
CA LYS A 71 7.89 -0.80 -3.47
C LYS A 71 7.83 0.70 -3.24
N VAL A 72 7.08 1.13 -2.23
CA VAL A 72 6.82 2.55 -1.96
C VAL A 72 6.93 2.86 -0.47
N LEU A 73 7.28 4.11 -0.16
CA LEU A 73 7.14 4.69 1.16
C LEU A 73 5.76 5.34 1.30
N ILE A 74 5.01 4.91 2.31
CA ILE A 74 3.69 5.44 2.67
C ILE A 74 3.81 6.30 3.94
N PRO A 75 2.88 7.24 4.16
CA PRO A 75 2.86 7.99 5.41
C PRO A 75 2.51 7.06 6.58
N GLN A 76 3.01 7.40 7.78
CA GLN A 76 2.73 6.63 9.00
C GLN A 76 1.24 6.55 9.29
N PHE A 77 0.53 7.66 9.04
CA PHE A 77 -0.88 7.84 9.30
C PHE A 77 -1.64 8.13 8.01
N GLY A 78 -2.94 7.85 8.04
CA GLY A 78 -3.82 8.03 6.90
C GLY A 78 -3.99 6.74 6.09
N GLY A 79 -4.60 6.90 4.93
CA GLY A 79 -5.11 5.76 4.16
C GLY A 79 -6.35 5.14 4.82
N SER A 80 -7.14 4.46 4.01
CA SER A 80 -8.31 3.71 4.48
C SER A 80 -7.92 2.24 4.67
N PRO A 81 -8.03 1.68 5.89
CA PRO A 81 -7.72 0.27 6.12
C PRO A 81 -8.80 -0.61 5.48
N ILE A 82 -8.37 -1.70 4.86
CA ILE A 82 -9.22 -2.70 4.22
C ILE A 82 -8.77 -4.07 4.71
N LYS A 83 -9.68 -4.79 5.36
CA LYS A 83 -9.43 -6.17 5.80
C LYS A 83 -10.05 -7.15 4.81
N VAL A 84 -9.24 -8.06 4.30
CA VAL A 84 -9.68 -9.16 3.45
C VAL A 84 -9.17 -10.46 4.07
N GLY A 85 -10.08 -11.22 4.68
CA GLY A 85 -9.71 -12.36 5.51
C GLY A 85 -8.96 -11.91 6.77
N GLU A 86 -7.76 -12.45 6.94
CA GLU A 86 -6.85 -12.13 8.06
C GLU A 86 -5.77 -11.10 7.69
N GLU A 87 -5.71 -10.68 6.43
CA GLU A 87 -4.75 -9.71 5.95
C GLU A 87 -5.33 -8.29 5.95
N GLU A 88 -4.45 -7.33 6.27
CA GLU A 88 -4.77 -5.91 6.30
C GLU A 88 -4.03 -5.18 5.17
N TYR A 89 -4.80 -4.41 4.41
CA TYR A 89 -4.36 -3.60 3.29
C TYR A 89 -4.74 -2.15 3.55
N HIS A 90 -4.11 -1.24 2.83
CA HIS A 90 -4.41 0.18 2.94
C HIS A 90 -4.66 0.76 1.56
N LEU A 91 -5.62 1.68 1.49
CA LEU A 91 -5.93 2.44 0.30
C LEU A 91 -5.48 3.88 0.52
N PHE A 92 -4.49 4.32 -0.24
CA PHE A 92 -3.99 5.70 -0.24
C PHE A 92 -4.39 6.41 -1.52
N ARG A 93 -4.25 7.73 -1.55
CA ARG A 93 -4.18 8.46 -2.81
C ARG A 93 -2.76 8.43 -3.37
N ASP A 94 -2.63 8.50 -4.68
CA ASP A 94 -1.34 8.63 -5.38
C ASP A 94 -0.51 9.79 -4.81
N SER A 95 -1.17 10.92 -4.51
CA SER A 95 -0.53 12.12 -3.94
C SER A 95 -0.04 11.97 -2.50
N GLU A 96 -0.50 10.95 -1.78
CA GLU A 96 -0.09 10.68 -0.40
C GLU A 96 1.13 9.76 -0.33
N ILE A 97 1.45 9.06 -1.42
CA ILE A 97 2.63 8.19 -1.50
C ILE A 97 3.88 9.08 -1.46
N LEU A 98 4.79 8.81 -0.52
CA LEU A 98 5.92 9.67 -0.21
C LEU A 98 7.08 9.49 -1.20
N ALA A 99 7.38 8.23 -1.56
CA ALA A 99 8.44 7.92 -2.52
C ALA A 99 8.27 6.52 -3.11
N LYS A 100 8.85 6.30 -4.29
CA LYS A 100 9.10 4.97 -4.85
C LYS A 100 10.52 4.52 -4.48
N ILE A 101 10.64 3.29 -4.01
CA ILE A 101 11.93 2.68 -3.65
C ILE A 101 12.47 1.97 -4.89
N ASN A 102 13.59 2.45 -5.43
CA ASN A 102 14.30 1.82 -6.54
C ASN A 102 15.56 1.17 -5.97
N GLU A 103 15.59 -0.16 -5.92
CA GLU A 103 16.78 -0.97 -5.61
C GLU A 103 17.44 -1.46 -6.90
#